data_AF-A0AAW0G374-F1
#
_entry.id   AF-A0AAW0G374-F1
#
_cell.length_a   1.000
_cell.length_b   1.000
_cell.length_c   1.000
_cell.angle_alpha   90.00
_cell.angle_beta   90.00
_cell.angle_gamma   90.00
#
_symmetry.space_group_name_H-M   'P 1'
#
loop_
_entity.id
_entity.type
_entity.pdbx_description
1 polymer ?
#
loop_
_entity_poly.entity_id
_entity_poly.type
_entity_poly.pdbx_seq_one_letter_code
_entity_poly.pdbx_strand_id
1 'polypeptide(L)'
;MQPVQQAHIMQPVQQAQPVQPVQPVQQAQAQSVQQAQAQSVQQAQSVQDLMDQNEDLKSQSIPRETLKHLSNQLNQLLDPQNPSGVNTQLASINENSIKINTLYDQLSHHNTQAKANSEILNDHLTHLNDQVTNLTNLNQQLLTLDNINANTPDKITTAIDSSIDLDNLITADLALVHQLYDTVSEIKANKDTVHLIGGTFGSHHELINDLNVDTCIKSIRSLARETFWLELVKDEIASTMGLSK
;
A
#
# COMPACT_ATOMS: atom_id res chain seq x y z
N MET A 1 17.18 29.21 29.84
CA MET A 1 16.65 30.02 28.72
C MET A 1 16.26 29.05 27.61
N GLN A 2 14.96 28.87 27.39
CA GLN A 2 14.39 28.06 26.31
C GLN A 2 14.08 28.96 25.10
N PRO A 3 14.16 28.45 23.87
CA PRO A 3 13.35 28.92 22.75
C PRO A 3 12.31 27.83 22.37
N VAL A 4 11.04 28.01 22.73
CA VAL A 4 9.93 28.53 21.90
C VAL A 4 9.68 27.71 20.62
N GLN A 5 8.66 26.86 20.73
CA GLN A 5 7.96 26.15 19.65
C GLN A 5 7.26 27.16 18.72
N GLN A 6 7.32 26.93 17.40
CA GLN A 6 6.40 27.53 16.44
C GLN A 6 5.48 26.45 15.88
N ALA A 7 4.20 26.59 16.22
CA ALA A 7 3.09 25.78 15.74
C ALA A 7 2.79 26.12 14.27
N HIS A 8 2.73 25.10 13.42
CA HIS A 8 2.24 25.20 12.04
C HIS A 8 0.70 25.13 12.09
N ILE A 9 0.05 26.20 11.64
CA ILE A 9 -1.40 26.37 11.69
C ILE A 9 -2.03 25.60 10.51
N MET A 10 -2.90 24.64 10.85
CA MET A 10 -3.80 23.95 9.93
C MET A 10 -4.80 24.93 9.30
N GLN A 11 -4.96 24.89 7.97
CA GLN A 11 -6.09 25.52 7.28
C GLN A 11 -7.34 24.62 7.36
N PRO A 12 -8.56 25.19 7.44
CA PRO A 12 -9.77 24.42 7.60
C PRO A 12 -10.29 23.83 6.29
N VAL A 13 -10.69 22.56 6.38
CA VAL A 13 -11.43 21.77 5.40
C VAL A 13 -12.82 22.41 5.17
N GLN A 14 -13.13 22.76 3.92
CA GLN A 14 -14.49 23.14 3.53
C GLN A 14 -15.37 21.90 3.42
N GLN A 15 -16.55 22.03 4.03
CA GLN A 15 -17.56 21.00 4.24
C GLN A 15 -18.19 20.53 2.92
N ALA A 16 -18.23 19.21 2.74
CA ALA A 16 -19.02 18.54 1.72
C ALA A 16 -20.51 18.56 2.10
N GLN A 17 -21.38 18.90 1.14
CA GLN A 17 -22.82 18.64 1.22
C GLN A 17 -23.18 17.37 0.41
N PRO A 18 -24.25 16.65 0.79
CA PRO A 18 -24.48 15.26 0.39
C PRO A 18 -25.15 15.11 -0.98
N VAL A 19 -24.66 14.17 -1.78
CA VAL A 19 -25.25 13.74 -3.05
C VAL A 19 -26.26 12.61 -2.79
N GLN A 20 -27.50 12.79 -3.23
CA GLN A 20 -28.52 11.73 -3.28
C GLN A 20 -28.41 10.90 -4.58
N PRO A 21 -28.87 9.63 -4.59
CA PRO A 21 -28.46 8.63 -5.56
C PRO A 21 -29.30 8.67 -6.85
N VAL A 22 -28.64 8.58 -8.01
CA VAL A 22 -29.29 8.32 -9.30
C VAL A 22 -29.20 6.82 -9.60
N GLN A 23 -30.36 6.19 -9.78
CA GLN A 23 -30.53 4.79 -10.16
C GLN A 23 -30.07 4.52 -11.61
N PRO A 24 -29.69 3.26 -11.95
CA PRO A 24 -29.11 2.91 -13.24
C PRO A 24 -30.17 2.72 -14.33
N VAL A 25 -29.95 3.28 -15.51
CA VAL A 25 -30.67 2.90 -16.73
C VAL A 25 -29.90 1.77 -17.42
N GLN A 26 -30.62 0.69 -17.65
CA GLN A 26 -30.17 -0.56 -18.24
C GLN A 26 -29.75 -0.44 -19.71
N GLN A 27 -28.84 -1.32 -20.06
CA GLN A 27 -28.28 -1.59 -21.37
C GLN A 27 -29.35 -1.96 -22.41
N ALA A 28 -29.21 -1.44 -23.62
CA ALA A 28 -29.77 -2.02 -24.83
C ALA A 28 -28.72 -2.01 -25.96
N GLN A 29 -28.11 -3.18 -26.12
CA GLN A 29 -27.72 -3.85 -27.36
C GLN A 29 -26.88 -3.10 -28.43
N ALA A 30 -25.64 -3.58 -28.54
CA ALA A 30 -24.82 -3.55 -29.74
C ALA A 30 -25.21 -4.71 -30.68
N GLN A 31 -25.43 -4.39 -31.96
CA GLN A 31 -25.36 -5.22 -33.18
C GLN A 31 -25.91 -4.30 -34.30
N SER A 32 -25.30 -4.08 -35.46
CA SER A 32 -24.35 -4.87 -36.25
C SER A 32 -23.60 -3.92 -37.20
N VAL A 33 -22.29 -4.16 -37.35
CA VAL A 33 -21.46 -3.56 -38.41
C VAL A 33 -21.20 -4.65 -39.43
N GLN A 34 -21.89 -4.64 -40.57
CA GLN A 34 -21.36 -5.11 -41.85
C GLN A 34 -22.36 -4.99 -43.00
N GLN A 35 -21.78 -4.72 -44.18
CA GLN A 35 -22.34 -4.73 -45.53
C GLN A 35 -22.99 -3.45 -46.05
N ALA A 36 -22.17 -2.63 -46.73
CA ALA A 36 -22.40 -2.27 -48.13
C ALA A 36 -21.16 -1.56 -48.71
N GLN A 37 -20.15 -2.33 -49.12
CA GLN A 37 -19.18 -1.91 -50.13
C GLN A 37 -19.63 -2.50 -51.47
N ALA A 38 -20.30 -1.69 -52.29
CA ALA A 38 -20.30 -1.77 -53.74
C ALA A 38 -21.10 -0.59 -54.30
N GLN A 39 -20.55 0.05 -55.35
CA GLN A 39 -21.20 0.97 -56.27
C GLN A 39 -21.46 2.41 -55.78
N SER A 40 -20.53 3.32 -56.09
CA SER A 40 -20.75 4.27 -57.19
C SER A 40 -19.50 5.12 -57.38
N VAL A 41 -18.77 4.78 -58.44
CA VAL A 41 -17.72 5.59 -59.02
C VAL A 41 -18.41 6.76 -59.73
N GLN A 42 -18.01 7.98 -59.38
CA GLN A 42 -18.07 9.18 -60.22
C GLN A 42 -19.42 9.51 -60.87
N GLN A 43 -20.25 10.29 -60.16
CA GLN A 43 -20.92 11.43 -60.79
C GLN A 43 -20.30 12.70 -60.20
N ALA A 44 -19.21 13.15 -60.84
CA ALA A 44 -18.93 14.57 -60.87
C ALA A 44 -20.12 15.21 -61.59
N GLN A 45 -21.13 15.64 -60.84
CA GLN A 45 -22.07 16.61 -61.35
C GLN A 45 -21.23 17.84 -61.66
N SER A 46 -21.06 18.11 -62.95
CA SER A 46 -20.53 19.38 -63.40
C SER A 46 -21.30 20.46 -62.67
N VAL A 47 -20.59 21.30 -61.92
CA VAL A 47 -21.11 22.60 -61.53
C VAL A 47 -21.42 23.27 -62.87
N GLN A 48 -22.69 23.23 -63.26
CA GLN A 48 -23.17 23.83 -64.49
C GLN A 48 -22.89 25.33 -64.34
N ASP A 49 -21.94 25.85 -65.11
CA ASP A 49 -21.67 27.27 -65.16
C ASP A 49 -22.89 27.96 -65.79
N LEU A 50 -23.77 28.49 -64.94
CA LEU A 50 -24.99 29.18 -65.32
C LEU A 50 -24.70 30.56 -65.95
N MET A 51 -23.45 31.00 -65.99
CA MET A 51 -23.08 32.28 -66.59
C MET A 51 -22.86 32.20 -68.10
N ASP A 52 -22.67 31.01 -68.68
CA ASP A 52 -22.32 30.84 -70.10
C ASP A 52 -23.48 30.33 -70.99
N GLN A 53 -24.70 30.19 -70.43
CA GLN A 53 -25.92 29.84 -71.17
C GLN A 53 -26.85 31.04 -71.45
N ASN A 54 -26.31 32.25 -71.56
CA ASN A 54 -27.10 33.47 -71.72
C ASN A 54 -26.86 34.23 -73.04
N GLU A 55 -26.64 33.53 -74.15
CA GLU A 55 -26.58 34.18 -75.48
C GLU A 55 -27.93 34.24 -76.22
N ASP A 56 -29.04 33.73 -75.64
CA ASP A 56 -30.39 33.79 -76.26
C ASP A 56 -31.50 34.43 -75.38
N LEU A 57 -31.14 35.18 -74.34
CA LEU A 57 -32.10 35.82 -73.41
C LEU A 57 -32.20 37.35 -73.54
N LYS A 58 -31.84 37.91 -74.70
CA LYS A 58 -32.22 39.29 -75.03
C LYS A 58 -33.71 39.32 -75.38
N SER A 59 -34.55 39.61 -74.38
CA SER A 59 -35.97 40.04 -74.44
C SER A 59 -37.01 39.14 -73.75
N GLN A 60 -36.72 38.55 -72.59
CA GLN A 60 -37.80 38.21 -71.66
C GLN A 60 -37.79 39.21 -70.49
N SER A 61 -38.65 40.23 -70.59
CA SER A 61 -38.95 41.13 -69.49
C SER A 61 -39.55 40.30 -68.36
N ILE A 62 -38.75 39.95 -67.35
CA ILE A 62 -39.25 39.35 -66.12
C ILE A 62 -40.35 40.29 -65.57
N PRO A 63 -41.59 39.81 -65.34
CA PRO A 63 -42.67 40.67 -64.89
C PRO A 63 -42.29 41.42 -63.61
N ARG A 64 -42.49 42.74 -63.57
CA ARG A 64 -42.14 43.56 -62.40
C ARG A 64 -42.84 43.09 -61.11
N GLU A 65 -44.01 42.47 -61.25
CA GLU A 65 -44.76 41.87 -60.13
C GLU A 65 -44.08 40.61 -59.56
N THR A 66 -43.40 39.79 -60.38
CA THR A 66 -42.67 38.62 -59.85
C THR A 66 -41.40 39.05 -59.12
N LEU A 67 -40.69 40.08 -59.61
CA LEU A 67 -39.58 40.69 -58.86
C LEU A 67 -40.05 41.35 -57.56
N LYS A 68 -41.21 42.01 -57.58
CA LYS A 68 -41.79 42.65 -56.38
C LYS A 68 -42.23 41.61 -55.35
N HIS A 69 -42.81 40.50 -55.79
CA HIS A 69 -43.14 39.37 -54.93
C HIS A 69 -41.90 38.73 -54.31
N LEU A 70 -40.86 38.47 -55.12
CA LEU A 70 -39.58 37.93 -54.64
C LEU A 70 -38.89 38.90 -53.66
N SER A 71 -38.89 40.20 -53.97
CA SER A 71 -38.32 41.23 -53.08
C SER A 71 -39.08 41.30 -51.76
N ASN A 72 -40.42 41.22 -51.78
CA ASN A 72 -41.22 41.19 -50.57
C ASN A 72 -40.98 39.92 -49.74
N GLN A 73 -40.84 38.76 -50.38
CA GLN A 73 -40.51 37.50 -49.69
C GLN A 73 -39.11 37.54 -49.07
N LEU A 74 -38.13 38.08 -49.78
CA LEU A 74 -36.78 38.29 -49.25
C LEU A 74 -36.80 39.25 -48.06
N ASN A 75 -37.46 40.39 -48.20
CA ASN A 75 -37.55 41.39 -47.14
C ASN A 75 -38.31 40.84 -45.92
N GLN A 76 -39.33 40.01 -46.11
CA GLN A 76 -40.04 39.35 -45.01
C GLN A 76 -39.18 38.30 -44.31
N LEU A 77 -38.29 37.61 -45.02
CA LEU A 77 -37.35 36.64 -44.44
C LEU A 77 -36.19 37.33 -43.71
N LEU A 78 -35.82 38.53 -44.14
CA LEU A 78 -34.79 39.39 -43.55
C LEU A 78 -35.35 40.33 -42.47
N ASP A 79 -36.68 40.40 -42.29
CA ASP A 79 -37.33 41.25 -41.29
C ASP A 79 -36.95 40.79 -39.86
N PRO A 80 -36.33 41.65 -39.04
CA PRO A 80 -35.99 41.35 -37.65
C PRO A 80 -37.18 40.97 -36.76
N GLN A 81 -38.40 41.40 -37.13
CA GLN A 81 -39.63 41.12 -36.39
C GLN A 81 -40.31 39.80 -36.79
N ASN A 82 -39.81 39.13 -37.85
CA ASN A 82 -40.35 37.84 -38.26
C ASN A 82 -39.72 36.71 -37.41
N PRO A 83 -40.51 35.97 -36.61
CA PRO A 83 -39.99 34.89 -35.76
C PRO A 83 -39.37 33.73 -36.57
N SER A 84 -39.81 33.55 -37.82
CA SER A 84 -39.27 32.55 -38.76
C SER A 84 -38.21 33.13 -39.70
N GLY A 85 -37.78 34.38 -39.47
CA GLY A 85 -36.76 35.05 -40.26
C GLY A 85 -35.35 34.51 -40.01
N VAL A 86 -34.44 34.79 -40.94
CA VAL A 86 -33.04 34.33 -40.85
C VAL A 86 -32.34 34.92 -39.63
N ASN A 87 -32.67 36.16 -39.23
CA ASN A 87 -32.02 36.85 -38.12
C ASN A 87 -32.32 36.22 -36.75
N THR A 88 -33.55 35.78 -36.50
CA THR A 88 -33.93 35.11 -35.24
C THR A 88 -33.38 33.70 -35.16
N GLN A 89 -33.35 32.97 -36.28
CA GLN A 89 -32.70 31.66 -36.37
C GLN A 89 -31.19 31.75 -36.18
N LEU A 90 -30.52 32.75 -36.74
CA LEU A 90 -29.09 32.97 -36.59
C LEU A 90 -28.71 33.27 -35.13
N ALA A 91 -29.49 34.10 -34.44
CA ALA A 91 -29.29 34.36 -33.01
C ALA A 91 -29.41 33.08 -32.17
N SER A 92 -30.42 32.25 -32.45
CA SER A 92 -30.64 30.98 -31.75
C SER A 92 -29.53 29.96 -32.05
N ILE A 93 -29.03 29.91 -33.29
CA ILE A 93 -27.90 29.07 -33.69
C ILE A 93 -26.63 29.49 -32.95
N ASN A 94 -26.38 30.80 -32.82
CA ASN A 94 -25.22 31.30 -32.10
C ASN A 94 -25.28 30.99 -30.60
N GLU A 95 -26.44 31.17 -29.96
CA GLU A 95 -26.63 30.80 -28.55
C GLU A 95 -26.43 29.29 -28.33
N ASN A 96 -27.00 28.47 -29.21
CA ASN A 96 -26.81 27.02 -29.16
C ASN A 96 -25.35 26.63 -29.40
N SER A 97 -24.63 27.32 -30.29
CA SER A 97 -23.21 27.08 -30.53
C SER A 97 -22.37 27.37 -29.29
N ILE A 98 -22.63 28.49 -28.60
CA ILE A 98 -21.97 28.83 -27.33
C ILE A 98 -22.29 27.76 -26.27
N LYS A 99 -23.56 27.37 -26.15
CA LYS A 99 -23.98 26.34 -25.20
C LYS A 99 -23.29 25.00 -25.46
N ILE A 100 -23.23 24.58 -26.73
CA ILE A 100 -22.54 23.34 -27.13
C ILE A 100 -21.06 23.41 -26.75
N ASN A 101 -20.37 24.52 -27.02
CA ASN A 101 -18.96 24.67 -26.64
C ASN A 101 -18.77 24.59 -25.13
N THR A 102 -19.59 25.28 -24.34
CA THR A 102 -19.49 25.23 -22.87
C THR A 102 -19.75 23.83 -22.31
N LEU A 103 -20.73 23.10 -22.86
CA LEU A 103 -21.02 21.73 -22.45
C LEU A 103 -19.89 20.78 -22.84
N TYR A 104 -19.29 21.00 -24.01
CA TYR A 104 -18.12 20.24 -24.44
C TYR A 104 -16.93 20.47 -23.51
N ASP A 105 -16.63 21.71 -23.13
CA ASP A 105 -15.55 22.04 -22.20
C ASP A 105 -15.79 21.42 -20.81
N GLN A 106 -17.02 21.49 -20.31
CA GLN A 106 -17.41 20.85 -19.04
C GLN A 106 -17.24 19.33 -19.10
N LEU A 107 -17.70 18.69 -20.17
CA LEU A 107 -17.57 17.25 -20.35
C LEU A 107 -16.09 16.82 -20.48
N SER A 108 -15.30 17.59 -21.22
CA SER A 108 -13.86 17.36 -21.39
C SER A 108 -13.11 17.47 -20.06
N HIS A 109 -13.42 18.50 -19.26
CA HIS A 109 -12.84 18.67 -17.94
C HIS A 109 -13.22 17.53 -16.99
N HIS A 110 -14.51 17.15 -16.96
CA HIS A 110 -14.97 16.04 -16.13
C HIS A 110 -14.36 14.70 -16.55
N ASN A 111 -14.16 14.46 -17.85
CA ASN A 111 -13.49 13.26 -18.34
C ASN A 111 -12.02 13.23 -17.91
N THR A 112 -11.32 14.36 -18.01
CA THR A 112 -9.93 14.48 -17.54
C THR A 112 -9.83 14.23 -16.04
N GLN A 113 -10.75 14.79 -15.25
CA GLN A 113 -10.83 14.56 -13.81
C GLN A 113 -11.13 13.09 -13.48
N ALA A 114 -12.10 12.47 -14.18
CA ALA A 114 -12.44 11.06 -14.00
C ALA A 114 -11.24 10.14 -14.31
N LYS A 115 -10.48 10.47 -15.35
CA LYS A 115 -9.26 9.74 -15.72
C LYS A 115 -8.18 9.87 -14.63
N ALA A 116 -7.91 11.10 -14.17
CA ALA A 116 -6.96 11.32 -13.09
C ALA A 116 -7.37 10.60 -11.79
N ASN A 117 -8.66 10.63 -11.44
CA ASN A 117 -9.19 9.90 -10.29
C ASN A 117 -9.01 8.38 -10.46
N SER A 118 -9.22 7.85 -11.67
CA SER A 118 -9.00 6.42 -11.95
C SER A 118 -7.54 6.03 -11.78
N GLU A 119 -6.59 6.86 -12.21
CA GLU A 119 -5.16 6.62 -12.04
C GLU A 119 -4.77 6.64 -10.55
N ILE A 120 -5.21 7.65 -9.80
CA ILE A 120 -4.96 7.75 -8.35
C ILE A 120 -5.53 6.55 -7.59
N LEU A 121 -6.77 6.14 -7.91
CA LEU A 121 -7.39 4.99 -7.27
C LEU A 121 -6.64 3.68 -7.58
N ASN A 122 -6.11 3.54 -8.80
CA ASN A 122 -5.29 2.39 -9.16
C ASN A 122 -3.97 2.39 -8.36
N ASP A 123 -3.31 3.53 -8.22
CA ASP A 123 -2.08 3.63 -7.42
C ASP A 123 -2.34 3.30 -5.94
N HIS A 124 -3.46 3.78 -5.39
CA HIS A 124 -3.88 3.42 -4.03
C HIS A 124 -4.16 1.93 -3.89
N LEU A 125 -4.80 1.31 -4.88
CA LEU A 125 -5.05 -0.13 -4.91
C LEU A 125 -3.74 -0.92 -4.90
N THR A 126 -2.78 -0.53 -5.74
CA THR A 126 -1.45 -1.16 -5.77
C THR A 126 -0.75 -1.03 -4.43
N HIS A 127 -0.71 0.17 -3.85
CA HIS A 127 -0.07 0.39 -2.56
C HIS A 127 -0.73 -0.42 -1.43
N LEU A 128 -2.07 -0.49 -1.40
CA LEU A 128 -2.80 -1.32 -0.44
C LEU A 128 -2.48 -2.81 -0.63
N ASN A 129 -2.38 -3.26 -1.88
CA ASN A 129 -2.05 -4.65 -2.18
C ASN A 129 -0.62 -5.01 -1.74
N ASP A 130 0.34 -4.10 -1.94
CA ASP A 130 1.71 -4.26 -1.46
C ASP A 130 1.76 -4.32 0.07
N GLN A 131 1.00 -3.46 0.76
CA GLN A 131 0.90 -3.49 2.23
C GLN A 131 0.31 -4.81 2.73
N VAL A 132 -0.76 -5.30 2.11
CA VAL A 132 -1.37 -6.59 2.46
C VAL A 132 -0.38 -7.73 2.24
N THR A 133 0.37 -7.71 1.15
CA THR A 133 1.40 -8.72 0.85
C THR A 133 2.51 -8.68 1.90
N ASN A 134 2.99 -7.49 2.26
CA ASN A 134 4.02 -7.32 3.28
C ASN A 134 3.55 -7.80 4.67
N LEU A 135 2.31 -7.48 5.06
CA LEU A 135 1.72 -7.97 6.31
C LEU A 135 1.56 -9.49 6.31
N THR A 136 1.17 -10.07 5.17
CA THR A 136 1.04 -11.52 5.03
C THR A 136 2.39 -12.22 5.18
N ASN A 137 3.43 -11.69 4.54
CA ASN A 137 4.79 -12.20 4.66
C ASN A 137 5.30 -12.08 6.10
N LEU A 138 5.10 -10.93 6.75
CA LEU A 138 5.50 -10.72 8.14
C LEU A 138 4.79 -11.70 9.09
N ASN A 139 3.50 -11.94 8.85
CA ASN A 139 2.72 -12.89 9.66
C ASN A 139 3.22 -14.34 9.47
N GLN A 140 3.55 -14.75 8.24
CA GLN A 140 4.20 -16.04 8.00
C GLN A 140 5.54 -16.15 8.73
N GLN A 141 6.37 -15.11 8.68
CA GLN A 141 7.64 -15.09 9.42
C GLN A 141 7.40 -15.23 10.92
N LEU A 142 6.46 -14.48 11.50
CA LEU A 142 6.07 -14.60 12.90
C LEU A 142 5.62 -16.01 13.28
N LEU A 143 4.79 -16.66 12.47
CA LEU A 143 4.36 -18.04 12.70
C LEU A 143 5.54 -19.03 12.66
N THR A 144 6.48 -18.83 11.74
CA THR A 144 7.69 -19.68 11.69
C THR A 144 8.59 -19.45 12.91
N LEU A 145 8.78 -18.19 13.35
CA LEU A 145 9.55 -17.86 14.54
C LEU A 145 8.91 -18.43 15.81
N ASP A 146 7.59 -18.34 15.92
CA ASP A 146 6.83 -18.91 17.05
C ASP A 146 7.03 -20.43 17.12
N ASN A 147 6.98 -21.12 15.98
CA ASN A 147 7.26 -22.55 15.91
C ASN A 147 8.71 -22.88 16.31
N ILE A 148 9.69 -22.10 15.85
CA ILE A 148 11.10 -22.31 16.20
C ILE A 148 11.31 -22.12 17.70
N ASN A 149 10.78 -21.04 18.27
CA ASN A 149 10.91 -20.72 19.71
C ASN A 149 10.16 -21.73 20.59
N ALA A 150 9.04 -22.29 20.12
CA ALA A 150 8.35 -23.37 20.83
C ALA A 150 9.18 -24.67 20.89
N ASN A 151 10.04 -24.92 19.89
CA ASN A 151 10.87 -26.12 19.81
C ASN A 151 12.27 -25.96 20.43
N THR A 152 12.71 -24.73 20.71
CA THR A 152 14.04 -24.43 21.25
C THR A 152 13.93 -23.70 22.60
N PRO A 153 13.84 -24.42 23.73
CA PRO A 153 13.63 -23.80 25.03
C PRO A 153 14.83 -22.95 25.51
N ASP A 154 16.04 -23.25 25.01
CA ASP A 154 17.28 -22.63 25.47
C ASP A 154 17.66 -21.36 24.68
N LYS A 155 16.93 -21.04 23.59
CA LYS A 155 17.25 -19.93 22.69
C LYS A 155 16.00 -19.18 22.25
N ILE A 156 16.11 -17.86 22.10
CA ILE A 156 15.08 -17.02 21.50
C ILE A 156 15.55 -16.55 20.13
N THR A 157 14.79 -16.89 19.11
CA THR A 157 15.00 -16.48 17.73
C THR A 157 14.16 -15.24 17.45
N THR A 158 14.82 -14.11 17.17
CA THR A 158 14.20 -12.78 16.94
C THR A 158 14.04 -12.45 15.46
N ALA A 159 14.82 -13.10 14.59
CA ALA A 159 14.67 -13.10 13.14
C ALA A 159 15.13 -14.46 12.61
N ILE A 160 14.82 -14.79 11.35
CA ILE A 160 15.15 -16.10 10.74
C ILE A 160 16.64 -16.48 10.94
N ASP A 161 17.54 -15.49 10.92
CA ASP A 161 19.00 -15.69 11.05
C ASP A 161 19.58 -15.17 12.37
N SER A 162 18.75 -14.73 13.32
CA SER A 162 19.19 -14.12 14.59
C SER A 162 18.61 -14.89 15.76
N SER A 163 19.48 -15.59 16.47
CA SER A 163 19.15 -16.33 17.69
C SER A 163 20.01 -15.84 18.85
N ILE A 164 19.39 -15.74 20.01
CA ILE A 164 20.00 -15.28 21.26
C ILE A 164 19.81 -16.40 22.28
N ASP A 165 20.89 -16.87 22.88
CA ASP A 165 20.82 -17.84 23.97
C ASP A 165 20.16 -17.20 25.20
N LEU A 166 19.26 -17.92 25.88
CA LEU A 166 18.54 -17.40 27.04
C LEU A 166 19.48 -16.93 28.15
N ASP A 167 20.59 -17.65 28.35
CA ASP A 167 21.61 -17.34 29.36
C ASP A 167 22.25 -15.96 29.15
N ASN A 168 22.32 -15.50 27.89
CA ASN A 168 22.83 -14.17 27.55
C ASN A 168 21.76 -13.07 27.66
N LEU A 169 20.48 -13.45 27.71
CA LEU A 169 19.37 -12.50 27.85
C LEU A 169 18.99 -12.26 29.31
N ILE A 170 19.05 -13.30 30.14
CA ILE A 170 18.74 -13.23 31.58
C ILE A 170 20.07 -13.13 32.34
N THR A 171 20.68 -11.95 32.31
CA THR A 171 21.88 -11.66 33.09
C THR A 171 21.51 -11.03 34.43
N ALA A 172 22.27 -11.32 35.48
CA ALA A 172 22.11 -10.62 36.75
C ALA A 172 22.41 -9.12 36.61
N ASP A 173 21.61 -8.27 37.26
CA ASP A 173 21.75 -6.81 37.20
C ASP A 173 23.11 -6.29 37.70
N LEU A 174 23.80 -7.08 38.53
CA LEU A 174 25.07 -6.72 39.16
C LEU A 174 26.11 -7.80 38.91
N ALA A 175 27.33 -7.39 38.54
CA ALA A 175 28.46 -8.30 38.31
C ALA A 175 28.76 -9.22 39.51
N LEU A 176 28.56 -8.71 40.74
CA LEU A 176 28.77 -9.48 41.96
C LEU A 176 27.72 -10.58 42.15
N VAL A 177 26.48 -10.36 41.69
CA VAL A 177 25.41 -11.37 41.71
C VAL A 177 25.66 -12.44 40.64
N HIS A 178 26.15 -12.04 39.46
CA HIS A 178 26.60 -12.99 38.43
C HIS A 178 27.69 -13.91 38.96
N GLN A 179 28.73 -13.33 39.59
CA GLN A 179 29.81 -14.10 40.21
C GLN A 179 29.30 -15.03 41.32
N LEU A 180 28.29 -14.62 42.09
CA LEU A 180 27.64 -15.49 43.07
C LEU A 180 26.90 -16.67 42.40
N TYR A 181 26.21 -16.43 41.29
CA TYR A 181 25.52 -17.49 40.55
C TYR A 181 26.51 -18.52 39.98
N ASP A 182 27.60 -18.05 39.37
CA ASP A 182 28.67 -18.90 38.84
C ASP A 182 29.31 -19.75 39.93
N THR A 183 29.72 -19.12 41.05
CA THR A 183 30.37 -19.82 42.17
C THR A 183 29.46 -20.88 42.80
N VAL A 184 28.17 -20.59 42.97
CA VAL A 184 27.20 -21.57 43.49
C VAL A 184 26.98 -22.72 42.50
N SER A 185 26.88 -22.42 41.21
CA SER A 185 26.75 -23.43 40.15
C SER A 185 27.96 -24.37 40.13
N GLU A 186 29.17 -23.81 40.22
CA GLU A 186 30.43 -24.56 40.23
C GLU A 186 30.59 -25.44 41.48
N ILE A 187 30.21 -24.93 42.66
CA ILE A 187 30.15 -25.74 43.91
C ILE A 187 29.24 -26.96 43.70
N LYS A 188 28.08 -26.76 43.07
CA LYS A 188 27.12 -27.84 42.83
C LYS A 188 27.66 -28.85 41.82
N ALA A 189 28.25 -28.39 40.71
CA ALA A 189 28.87 -29.24 39.70
C ALA A 189 30.03 -30.08 40.29
N ASN A 190 30.86 -29.49 41.14
CA ASN A 190 31.93 -30.21 41.83
C ASN A 190 31.38 -31.26 42.81
N LYS A 191 30.33 -30.94 43.56
CA LYS A 191 29.65 -31.90 44.43
C LYS A 191 29.04 -33.05 43.63
N ASP A 192 28.35 -32.77 42.53
CA ASP A 192 27.75 -33.78 41.66
C ASP A 192 28.82 -34.70 41.06
N THR A 193 29.95 -34.14 40.65
CA THR A 193 31.10 -34.91 40.13
C THR A 193 31.72 -35.80 41.20
N VAL A 194 31.84 -35.33 42.45
CA VAL A 194 32.30 -36.17 43.57
C VAL A 194 31.33 -37.32 43.84
N HIS A 195 30.01 -37.08 43.80
CA HIS A 195 29.01 -38.15 43.93
C HIS A 195 29.08 -39.14 42.77
N LEU A 196 29.37 -38.68 41.54
CA LEU A 196 29.55 -39.53 40.37
C LEU A 196 30.76 -40.44 40.51
N ILE A 197 31.91 -39.87 40.91
CA ILE A 197 33.12 -40.66 41.17
C ILE A 197 32.86 -41.63 42.33
N GLY A 198 32.21 -41.18 43.41
CA GLY A 198 31.90 -41.97 44.59
C GLY A 198 30.76 -42.98 44.44
N GLY A 199 30.25 -43.21 43.22
CA GLY A 199 29.24 -44.25 42.95
C GLY A 199 27.85 -43.97 43.55
N THR A 200 27.60 -42.76 44.04
CA THR A 200 26.32 -42.36 44.68
C THR A 200 25.39 -41.59 43.73
N PHE A 201 25.79 -41.41 42.47
CA PHE A 201 25.07 -40.60 41.48
C PHE A 201 24.05 -41.40 40.65
N GLY A 202 22.88 -41.64 41.24
CA GLY A 202 21.75 -42.26 40.55
C GLY A 202 22.03 -43.65 39.98
N SER A 203 21.24 -44.07 38.99
CA SER A 203 21.28 -45.40 38.36
C SER A 203 22.53 -45.70 37.51
N HIS A 204 23.64 -44.98 37.72
CA HIS A 204 24.89 -45.16 36.98
C HIS A 204 25.81 -46.13 37.72
N HIS A 205 26.48 -47.00 36.96
CA HIS A 205 27.38 -48.00 37.51
C HIS A 205 28.61 -47.33 38.14
N GLU A 206 29.07 -47.91 39.25
CA GLU A 206 30.27 -47.48 39.98
C GLU A 206 31.48 -47.41 39.03
N LEU A 207 32.07 -46.22 38.89
CA LEU A 207 33.22 -46.00 38.01
C LEU A 207 34.55 -46.44 38.65
N ILE A 208 34.50 -46.79 39.94
CA ILE A 208 35.67 -47.16 40.74
C ILE A 208 35.95 -48.65 40.52
N ASN A 209 37.17 -48.94 40.08
CA ASN A 209 37.75 -50.27 40.00
C ASN A 209 39.08 -50.22 40.78
N ASP A 210 39.54 -51.31 41.40
CA ASP A 210 40.79 -51.37 42.17
C ASP A 210 42.00 -50.78 41.43
N LEU A 211 41.99 -50.83 40.09
CA LEU A 211 43.04 -50.27 39.24
C LEU A 211 43.06 -48.73 39.17
N ASN A 212 41.95 -48.04 39.48
CA ASN A 212 41.77 -46.60 39.34
C ASN A 212 41.47 -45.87 40.66
N VAL A 213 41.42 -46.58 41.79
CA VAL A 213 41.11 -46.02 43.12
C VAL A 213 42.03 -44.86 43.50
N ASP A 214 43.34 -44.99 43.29
CA ASP A 214 44.31 -43.92 43.62
C ASP A 214 44.03 -42.64 42.81
N THR A 215 43.71 -42.78 41.52
CA THR A 215 43.33 -41.66 40.66
C THR A 215 42.02 -41.03 41.13
N CYS A 216 41.01 -41.84 41.47
CA CYS A 216 39.72 -41.34 41.98
C CYS A 216 39.89 -40.56 43.28
N ILE A 217 40.69 -41.07 44.24
CA ILE A 217 40.98 -40.38 45.50
C ILE A 217 41.71 -39.05 45.26
N LYS A 218 42.67 -39.02 44.34
CA LYS A 218 43.38 -37.78 43.95
C LYS A 218 42.43 -36.76 43.34
N SER A 219 41.55 -37.18 42.44
CA SER A 219 40.54 -36.32 41.82
C SER A 219 39.55 -35.78 42.85
N ILE A 220 38.97 -36.65 43.70
CA ILE A 220 38.07 -36.24 44.78
C ILE A 220 38.75 -35.22 45.71
N ARG A 221 40.00 -35.45 46.11
CA ARG A 221 40.75 -34.51 46.95
C ARG A 221 40.94 -33.16 46.25
N SER A 222 41.22 -33.17 44.95
CA SER A 222 41.36 -31.93 44.16
C SER A 222 40.04 -31.17 44.10
N LEU A 223 38.94 -31.84 43.76
CA LEU A 223 37.60 -31.24 43.72
C LEU A 223 37.15 -30.73 45.10
N ALA A 224 37.45 -31.45 46.17
CA ALA A 224 37.13 -31.02 47.53
C ALA A 224 37.91 -29.76 47.93
N ARG A 225 39.18 -29.66 47.53
CA ARG A 225 39.99 -28.45 47.75
C ARG A 225 39.43 -27.25 46.97
N GLU A 226 39.03 -27.45 45.73
CA GLU A 226 38.43 -26.41 44.89
C GLU A 226 37.07 -25.95 45.44
N THR A 227 36.23 -26.90 45.85
CA THR A 227 34.95 -26.64 46.51
C THR A 227 35.13 -25.81 47.79
N PHE A 228 36.16 -26.08 48.59
CA PHE A 228 36.48 -25.28 49.78
C PHE A 228 36.76 -23.80 49.44
N TRP A 229 37.55 -23.55 48.40
CA TRP A 229 37.84 -22.18 47.98
C TRP A 229 36.61 -21.47 47.41
N LEU A 230 35.78 -22.18 46.64
CA LEU A 230 34.53 -21.63 46.12
C LEU A 230 33.53 -21.32 47.25
N GLU A 231 33.42 -22.18 48.26
CA GLU A 231 32.57 -21.92 49.44
C GLU A 231 33.05 -20.70 50.24
N LEU A 232 34.38 -20.51 50.36
CA LEU A 232 34.95 -19.31 50.99
C LEU A 232 34.59 -18.04 50.20
N VAL A 233 34.75 -18.07 48.87
CA VAL A 233 34.42 -16.92 47.99
C VAL A 233 32.92 -16.62 48.03
N LYS A 234 32.06 -17.65 48.00
CA LYS A 234 30.61 -17.50 48.17
C LYS A 234 30.26 -16.81 49.49
N ASP A 235 30.86 -17.23 50.60
CA ASP A 235 30.61 -16.63 51.93
C ASP A 235 31.06 -15.16 52.00
N GLU A 236 32.20 -14.82 51.37
CA GLU A 236 32.70 -13.45 51.29
C GLU A 236 31.80 -12.55 50.45
N ILE A 237 31.35 -13.05 49.29
CA ILE A 237 30.41 -12.35 48.41
C ILE A 237 29.06 -12.15 49.12
N ALA A 238 28.52 -13.17 49.78
CA ALA A 238 27.25 -13.10 50.51
C ALA A 238 27.31 -12.08 51.66
N SER A 239 28.41 -12.08 52.43
CA SER A 239 28.66 -11.09 53.48
C SER A 239 28.71 -9.66 52.92
N THR A 240 29.39 -9.47 51.80
CA THR A 240 29.50 -8.15 51.12
C THR A 240 28.15 -7.66 50.62
N MET A 241 27.29 -8.56 50.16
CA MET A 241 25.94 -8.24 49.67
C MET A 241 24.88 -8.16 50.77
N GLY A 242 25.24 -8.43 52.03
CA GLY A 242 24.27 -8.47 53.14
C GLY A 242 23.27 -9.63 53.05
N LEU A 243 23.59 -10.66 52.26
CA LEU A 243 22.79 -11.87 52.15
C LEU A 243 23.10 -12.76 53.36
N SER A 244 22.10 -13.00 54.22
CA SER A 244 22.24 -13.93 55.33
C SER A 244 22.58 -15.34 54.85
N LYS A 245 23.42 -16.05 55.62
CA LYS A 245 23.64 -17.49 55.48
C LYS A 245 22.34 -18.28 55.56
#